data_AF-A0A444UGZ7-F1
#
_entry.id   AF-A0A444UGZ7-F1
#
_cell.length_a   1.000
_cell.length_b   1.000
_cell.length_c   1.000
_cell.angle_alpha   90.00
_cell.angle_beta   90.00
_cell.angle_gamma   90.00
#
_symmetry.space_group_name_H-M   'P 1'
#
loop_
_entity.id
_entity.type
_entity.pdbx_description
1 polymer ?
#
loop_
_entity_poly.entity_id
_entity_poly.type
_entity_poly.pdbx_seq_one_letter_code
_entity_poly.pdbx_strand_id
1 'polypeptide(L)'
;MQWESFFHHCGFSSPDRVLSLAVPGQGEPQVLLFLGDVAWPDRVQASFQCESLSPQEKHLAATVRSSRSEEAGCAVARLGSTPAVTHIQTPVFSFEWVTDNILFYTSQKNLWSLQVYSLVFGEEQPQITLAFFVEVMSSKDKRFLAINCNSKSCSEMHLVECRSSLLPPVLVQPRTAGLIYHVERSEGQLYILTNAGPAHEYQVSSPP
;
A
#
# COMPACT_ATOMS: atom_id res chain seq x y z
N MET A 1 -9.11 14.10 10.43
CA MET A 1 -9.36 13.37 11.70
C MET A 1 -8.11 12.54 11.98
N GLN A 2 -7.83 12.09 13.21
CA GLN A 2 -6.70 11.18 13.45
C GLN A 2 -7.09 9.78 12.95
N TRP A 3 -6.17 9.10 12.26
CA TRP A 3 -6.29 7.76 11.65
C TRP A 3 -7.02 6.71 12.52
N GLU A 4 -6.82 6.71 13.84
CA GLU A 4 -7.51 5.81 14.77
C GLU A 4 -9.03 6.05 14.80
N SER A 5 -9.46 7.32 14.67
CA SER A 5 -10.87 7.65 14.64
C SER A 5 -11.55 7.08 13.38
N PHE A 6 -10.92 7.10 12.21
CA PHE A 6 -11.59 6.66 10.98
C PHE A 6 -12.00 5.17 11.02
N PHE A 7 -11.14 4.28 11.52
CA PHE A 7 -11.46 2.86 11.63
C PHE A 7 -12.50 2.54 12.71
N HIS A 8 -12.60 3.36 13.77
CA HIS A 8 -13.70 3.24 14.73
C HIS A 8 -15.07 3.62 14.15
N HIS A 9 -15.09 4.43 13.09
CA HIS A 9 -16.31 4.95 12.46
C HIS A 9 -16.65 4.24 11.14
N CYS A 10 -15.73 3.43 10.60
CA CYS A 10 -15.98 2.62 9.41
C CYS A 10 -16.69 1.33 9.78
N GLY A 11 -17.92 1.17 9.28
CA GLY A 11 -18.73 -0.02 9.46
C GLY A 11 -18.67 -0.92 8.24
N PHE A 12 -18.50 -2.23 8.48
CA PHE A 12 -18.68 -3.27 7.49
C PHE A 12 -20.10 -3.84 7.58
N SER A 13 -20.79 -3.97 6.44
CA SER A 13 -22.03 -4.74 6.36
C SER A 13 -21.78 -6.04 5.61
N SER A 14 -22.27 -7.16 6.15
CA SER A 14 -22.10 -8.50 5.57
C SER A 14 -22.84 -8.68 4.23
N PRO A 15 -22.21 -9.37 3.25
CA PRO A 15 -20.76 -9.64 3.20
C PRO A 15 -20.04 -8.32 2.94
N ASP A 16 -18.80 -8.14 3.45
CA ASP A 16 -17.91 -6.94 3.39
C ASP A 16 -17.74 -6.33 1.98
N ARG A 17 -18.84 -5.82 1.45
CA ARG A 17 -19.06 -5.36 0.08
C ARG A 17 -19.43 -3.88 0.03
N VAL A 18 -19.61 -3.29 1.20
CA VAL A 18 -19.85 -1.87 1.42
C VAL A 18 -18.85 -1.41 2.48
N LEU A 19 -18.03 -0.43 2.13
CA LEU A 19 -17.29 0.36 3.10
C LEU A 19 -18.08 1.64 3.31
N SER A 20 -18.48 1.88 4.55
CA SER A 20 -19.29 3.03 4.93
C SER A 20 -18.68 3.77 6.11
N LEU A 21 -18.84 5.09 6.13
CA LEU A 21 -18.41 5.95 7.22
C LEU A 21 -19.62 6.43 8.02
N ALA A 22 -19.68 6.04 9.29
CA ALA A 22 -20.66 6.54 10.24
C ALA A 22 -20.12 7.76 10.97
N VAL A 23 -20.74 8.92 10.80
CA VAL A 23 -20.34 10.14 11.53
C VAL A 23 -21.22 10.28 12.78
N PRO A 24 -20.66 10.32 14.01
CA PRO A 24 -21.45 10.40 15.23
C PRO A 24 -22.38 11.62 15.23
N GLY A 25 -23.66 11.39 15.53
CA GLY A 25 -24.67 12.45 15.56
C GLY A 25 -25.18 12.89 14.17
N GLN A 26 -24.71 12.28 13.09
CA GLN A 26 -25.36 12.35 11.77
C GLN A 26 -26.10 11.03 11.49
N GLY A 27 -27.07 11.07 10.57
CA GLY A 27 -28.02 9.98 10.31
C GLY A 27 -27.40 8.72 9.69
N GLU A 28 -27.96 8.26 8.57
CA GLU A 28 -27.48 7.04 7.90
C GLU A 28 -25.99 7.14 7.50
N PRO A 29 -25.20 6.06 7.64
CA PRO A 29 -23.80 6.03 7.24
C PRO A 29 -23.60 6.40 5.76
N GLN A 30 -22.56 7.17 5.47
CA GLN A 30 -22.20 7.50 4.09
C GLN A 30 -21.45 6.32 3.46
N VAL A 31 -21.94 5.80 2.34
CA VAL A 31 -21.24 4.76 1.58
C VAL A 31 -20.03 5.37 0.87
N LEU A 32 -18.83 4.84 1.13
CA LEU A 32 -17.57 5.28 0.52
C LEU A 32 -17.16 4.40 -0.67
N LEU A 33 -17.33 3.09 -0.53
CA LEU A 33 -17.07 2.11 -1.57
C LEU A 33 -18.17 1.05 -1.56
N PHE A 34 -18.67 0.73 -2.74
CA PHE A 34 -19.60 -0.38 -2.95
C PHE A 34 -19.06 -1.30 -4.03
N LEU A 35 -18.98 -2.60 -3.75
CA LEU A 35 -18.46 -3.59 -4.69
C LEU A 35 -19.31 -3.70 -5.97
N GLY A 36 -20.59 -3.31 -5.90
CA GLY A 36 -21.45 -3.19 -7.08
C GLY A 36 -21.00 -2.09 -8.06
N ASP A 37 -20.19 -1.14 -7.60
CA ASP A 37 -19.61 -0.09 -8.46
C ASP A 37 -18.21 -0.47 -9.00
N VAL A 38 -17.60 -1.52 -8.44
CA VAL A 38 -16.26 -2.00 -8.83
C VAL A 38 -16.36 -3.03 -9.96
N ALA A 39 -15.88 -2.68 -11.16
CA ALA A 39 -15.77 -3.59 -12.31
C ALA A 39 -14.80 -4.78 -12.08
N TRP A 40 -15.25 -5.78 -11.31
CA TRP A 40 -14.48 -6.99 -10.98
C TRP A 40 -15.11 -8.26 -11.59
N PRO A 41 -14.33 -9.26 -12.07
CA PRO A 41 -14.87 -10.45 -12.73
C PRO A 41 -15.75 -11.36 -11.86
N ASP A 42 -15.46 -11.47 -10.56
CA ASP A 42 -16.20 -12.34 -9.62
C ASP A 42 -16.73 -11.54 -8.42
N ARG A 43 -17.69 -10.66 -8.69
CA ARG A 43 -18.25 -9.74 -7.67
C ARG A 43 -18.99 -10.46 -6.54
N VAL A 44 -19.45 -11.69 -6.77
CA VAL A 44 -20.27 -12.43 -5.81
C VAL A 44 -19.41 -12.95 -4.66
N GLN A 45 -18.18 -13.34 -4.95
CA GLN A 45 -17.25 -13.88 -3.96
C GLN A 45 -16.08 -12.94 -3.64
N ALA A 46 -16.13 -11.72 -4.15
CA ALA A 46 -15.16 -10.70 -3.82
C ALA A 46 -15.53 -9.94 -2.54
N SER A 47 -14.51 -9.53 -1.81
CA SER A 47 -14.59 -8.65 -0.65
C SER A 47 -13.51 -7.58 -0.71
N PHE A 48 -13.72 -6.49 0.02
CA PHE A 48 -12.66 -5.54 0.29
C PHE A 48 -11.73 -6.07 1.38
N GLN A 49 -10.44 -5.74 1.28
CA GLN A 49 -9.40 -6.02 2.27
C GLN A 49 -8.43 -4.84 2.29
N CYS A 50 -7.75 -4.59 3.41
CA CYS A 50 -6.71 -3.58 3.57
C CYS A 50 -7.10 -2.21 3.00
N GLU A 51 -7.66 -1.35 3.86
CA GLU A 51 -8.11 -0.02 3.50
C GLU A 51 -7.06 1.03 3.85
N SER A 52 -6.78 1.94 2.93
CA SER A 52 -5.83 3.03 3.17
C SER A 52 -6.37 4.35 2.62
N LEU A 53 -6.42 5.35 3.49
CA LEU A 53 -6.73 6.72 3.12
C LEU A 53 -5.50 7.44 2.61
N SER A 54 -5.71 8.31 1.62
CA SER A 54 -4.67 9.24 1.21
C SER A 54 -4.35 10.24 2.34
N PRO A 55 -3.17 10.88 2.36
CA PRO A 55 -2.70 11.66 3.50
C PRO A 55 -3.60 12.83 3.94
N GLN A 56 -4.39 13.43 3.05
CA GLN A 56 -5.42 14.42 3.39
C GLN A 56 -6.85 13.87 3.19
N GLU A 57 -7.02 12.55 3.19
CA GLU A 57 -8.30 11.86 3.13
C GLU A 57 -9.13 12.22 1.88
N LYS A 58 -8.46 12.51 0.75
CA LYS A 58 -9.12 12.80 -0.54
C LYS A 58 -9.51 11.54 -1.29
N HIS A 59 -8.78 10.45 -1.07
CA HIS A 59 -9.01 9.18 -1.72
C HIS A 59 -8.97 8.04 -0.70
N LEU A 60 -9.74 6.99 -0.98
CA LEU A 60 -9.71 5.71 -0.29
C LEU A 60 -9.27 4.65 -1.28
N ALA A 61 -8.21 3.92 -0.95
CA ALA A 61 -7.80 2.72 -1.66
C ALA A 61 -8.18 1.49 -0.84
N ALA A 62 -8.65 0.45 -1.52
CA ALA A 62 -8.94 -0.84 -0.91
C ALA A 62 -8.49 -1.97 -1.84
N THR A 63 -7.97 -3.04 -1.25
CA THR A 63 -7.73 -4.29 -1.99
C THR A 63 -9.07 -4.93 -2.29
N VAL A 64 -9.24 -5.43 -3.51
CA VAL A 64 -10.39 -6.24 -3.92
C VAL A 64 -9.88 -7.62 -4.28
N ARG A 65 -10.40 -8.65 -3.60
CA ARG A 65 -9.96 -10.05 -3.80
C ARG A 65 -11.18 -10.96 -3.85
N SER A 66 -11.17 -11.94 -4.77
CA SER A 66 -12.12 -13.06 -4.75
C SER A 66 -11.51 -14.24 -4.00
N SER A 67 -12.34 -14.98 -3.25
CA SER A 67 -11.92 -16.23 -2.60
C SER A 67 -11.51 -17.34 -3.57
N ARG A 68 -11.79 -17.19 -4.87
CA ARG A 68 -11.40 -18.14 -5.94
C ARG A 68 -10.11 -17.76 -6.65
N SER A 69 -9.53 -16.60 -6.34
CA SER A 69 -8.36 -16.08 -7.05
C SER A 69 -7.30 -15.58 -6.09
N GLU A 70 -6.06 -15.97 -6.35
CA GLU A 70 -4.88 -15.40 -5.69
C GLU A 70 -4.55 -14.00 -6.23
N GLU A 71 -5.12 -13.61 -7.37
CA GLU A 71 -5.00 -12.26 -7.91
C GLU A 71 -5.97 -11.31 -7.20
N ALA A 72 -5.44 -10.15 -6.82
CA ALA A 72 -6.20 -9.05 -6.26
C ALA A 72 -6.08 -7.80 -7.15
N GLY A 73 -6.95 -6.85 -6.89
CA GLY A 73 -6.88 -5.51 -7.47
C GLY A 73 -6.88 -4.45 -6.39
N CYS A 74 -6.65 -3.22 -6.80
CA CYS A 74 -6.81 -2.03 -5.96
C CYS A 74 -7.94 -1.19 -6.54
N ALA A 75 -9.02 -1.03 -5.77
CA ALA A 75 -10.07 -0.07 -6.08
C ALA A 75 -9.77 1.24 -5.36
N VAL A 76 -9.86 2.35 -6.09
CA VAL A 76 -9.68 3.70 -5.54
C VAL A 76 -10.97 4.49 -5.72
N ALA A 77 -11.49 5.01 -4.62
CA ALA A 77 -12.57 5.97 -4.61
C ALA A 77 -12.07 7.37 -4.25
N ARG A 78 -12.59 8.37 -4.96
CA ARG A 78 -12.49 9.77 -4.55
C ARG A 78 -13.53 10.04 -3.47
N LEU A 79 -13.08 10.63 -2.36
CA LEU A 79 -13.91 11.04 -1.24
C LEU A 79 -14.39 12.48 -1.43
N GLY A 80 -15.54 12.82 -0.84
CA GLY A 80 -16.18 14.12 -0.95
C GLY A 80 -17.67 14.05 -0.66
N SER A 81 -18.43 15.05 -1.11
CA SER A 81 -19.90 15.06 -0.97
C SER A 81 -20.56 13.87 -1.66
N THR A 82 -19.94 13.38 -2.73
CA THR A 82 -20.40 12.22 -3.50
C THR A 82 -19.21 11.31 -3.78
N PRO A 83 -18.96 10.32 -2.90
CA PRO A 83 -17.92 9.32 -3.11
C PRO A 83 -18.15 8.56 -4.41
N ALA A 84 -17.08 8.28 -5.14
CA ALA A 84 -17.16 7.52 -6.39
C ALA A 84 -15.87 6.74 -6.64
N VAL A 85 -16.01 5.51 -7.12
CA VAL A 85 -14.88 4.72 -7.65
C VAL A 85 -14.35 5.43 -8.90
N THR A 86 -13.09 5.84 -8.87
CA THR A 86 -12.44 6.56 -9.97
C THR A 86 -11.41 5.71 -10.70
N HIS A 87 -10.84 4.71 -10.03
CA HIS A 87 -9.82 3.85 -10.62
C HIS A 87 -9.92 2.43 -10.08
N ILE A 88 -9.60 1.44 -10.92
CA ILE A 88 -9.42 0.05 -10.53
C ILE A 88 -8.15 -0.44 -11.22
N GLN A 89 -7.14 -0.78 -10.44
CA GLN A 89 -5.88 -1.33 -10.94
C GLN A 89 -5.83 -2.83 -10.70
N THR A 90 -5.49 -3.59 -11.75
CA THR A 90 -5.28 -5.04 -11.68
C THR A 90 -4.09 -5.46 -12.54
N PRO A 91 -3.36 -6.54 -12.18
CA PRO A 91 -3.33 -7.16 -10.86
C PRO A 91 -2.47 -6.35 -9.87
N VAL A 92 -2.80 -6.37 -8.58
CA VAL A 92 -2.08 -5.67 -7.50
C VAL A 92 -1.81 -6.62 -6.34
N PHE A 93 -0.61 -6.55 -5.77
CA PHE A 93 -0.23 -7.29 -4.55
C PHE A 93 -0.21 -6.40 -3.31
N SER A 94 0.47 -5.27 -3.39
CA SER A 94 0.57 -4.28 -2.32
C SER A 94 0.41 -2.87 -2.90
N PHE A 95 -0.06 -1.92 -2.09
CA PHE A 95 -0.12 -0.51 -2.46
C PHE A 95 0.05 0.39 -1.24
N GLU A 96 0.55 1.60 -1.49
CA GLU A 96 0.78 2.62 -0.47
C GLU A 96 0.62 4.03 -1.03
N TRP A 97 0.00 4.90 -0.24
CA TRP A 97 -0.12 6.32 -0.57
C TRP A 97 1.17 7.06 -0.27
N VAL A 98 1.66 7.81 -1.25
CA VAL A 98 2.83 8.69 -1.09
C VAL A 98 2.39 10.14 -0.94
N THR A 99 1.40 10.55 -1.74
CA THR A 99 0.69 11.83 -1.62
C THR A 99 -0.79 11.59 -1.86
N ASP A 100 -1.64 12.63 -1.81
CA ASP A 100 -3.05 12.47 -2.19
C ASP A 100 -3.26 12.03 -3.64
N ASN A 101 -2.29 12.32 -4.51
CA ASN A 101 -2.41 12.12 -5.95
C ASN A 101 -1.45 11.06 -6.48
N ILE A 102 -0.68 10.41 -5.61
CA ILE A 102 0.33 9.43 -6.01
C ILE A 102 0.20 8.19 -5.13
N LEU A 103 -0.20 7.10 -5.77
CA LEU A 103 -0.30 5.77 -5.18
C LEU A 103 0.80 4.89 -5.79
N PHE A 104 1.65 4.32 -4.95
CA PHE A 104 2.58 3.28 -5.39
C PHE A 104 1.91 1.93 -5.22
N TYR A 105 2.14 1.03 -6.18
CA TYR A 105 1.64 -0.34 -6.08
C TYR A 105 2.58 -1.32 -6.75
N THR A 106 2.49 -2.58 -6.33
CA THR A 106 3.19 -3.68 -6.99
C THR A 106 2.22 -4.54 -7.78
N SER A 107 2.61 -4.95 -8.98
CA SER A 107 1.83 -5.94 -9.73
C SER A 107 2.20 -7.35 -9.30
N GLN A 108 1.28 -8.30 -9.46
CA GLN A 108 1.55 -9.72 -9.26
C GLN A 108 0.93 -10.56 -10.36
N LYS A 109 1.69 -11.51 -10.89
CA LYS A 109 1.20 -12.51 -11.83
C LYS A 109 1.80 -13.87 -11.47
N ASN A 110 1.00 -14.92 -11.45
CA ASN A 110 1.45 -16.27 -11.09
C ASN A 110 2.19 -16.32 -9.73
N LEU A 111 1.71 -15.58 -8.72
CA LEU A 111 2.33 -15.41 -7.40
C LEU A 111 3.69 -14.70 -7.41
N TRP A 112 4.10 -14.14 -8.54
CA TRP A 112 5.34 -13.38 -8.64
C TRP A 112 4.99 -11.91 -8.72
N SER A 113 5.32 -11.18 -7.67
CA SER A 113 5.42 -9.73 -7.80
C SER A 113 6.73 -9.40 -8.48
N LEU A 114 6.72 -8.52 -9.47
CA LEU A 114 7.92 -8.28 -10.28
C LEU A 114 8.19 -6.81 -10.55
N GLN A 115 7.23 -5.91 -10.31
CA GLN A 115 7.34 -4.53 -10.75
C GLN A 115 6.60 -3.60 -9.78
N VAL A 116 7.21 -2.44 -9.53
CA VAL A 116 6.61 -1.32 -8.83
C VAL A 116 6.19 -0.27 -9.82
N TYR A 117 4.99 0.23 -9.65
CA TYR A 117 4.42 1.31 -10.42
C TYR A 117 4.07 2.48 -9.52
N SER A 118 4.17 3.68 -10.05
CA SER A 118 3.51 4.85 -9.50
C SER A 118 2.31 5.20 -10.37
N LEU A 119 1.14 5.31 -9.73
CA LEU A 119 -0.08 5.83 -10.33
C LEU A 119 -0.23 7.28 -9.91
N VAL A 120 -0.07 8.20 -10.86
CA VAL A 120 -0.30 9.64 -10.67
C VAL A 120 -1.69 9.98 -11.18
N PHE A 121 -2.59 10.39 -10.29
CA PHE A 121 -3.96 10.73 -10.69
C PHE A 121 -3.97 11.99 -11.56
N GLY A 122 -4.52 11.86 -12.77
CA GLY A 122 -4.51 12.90 -13.80
C GLY A 122 -3.51 12.65 -14.94
N GLU A 123 -2.63 11.66 -14.80
CA GLU A 123 -1.80 11.15 -15.89
C GLU A 123 -2.44 9.93 -16.56
N GLU A 124 -2.15 9.72 -17.85
CA GLU A 124 -2.81 8.66 -18.63
C GLU A 124 -2.29 7.24 -18.32
N GLN A 125 -1.05 7.09 -17.86
CA GLN A 125 -0.43 5.78 -17.65
C GLN A 125 0.44 5.70 -16.37
N PRO A 126 0.40 4.56 -15.65
CA PRO A 126 1.33 4.31 -14.54
C PRO A 126 2.79 4.28 -15.00
N GLN A 127 3.69 4.82 -14.18
CA GLN A 127 5.12 4.84 -14.48
C GLN A 127 5.84 3.68 -13.78
N ILE A 128 6.63 2.90 -14.52
CA ILE A 128 7.47 1.84 -13.95
C ILE A 128 8.59 2.47 -13.13
N THR A 129 8.67 2.08 -11.85
CA THR A 129 9.71 2.59 -10.94
C THR A 129 10.86 1.60 -10.77
N LEU A 130 10.58 0.30 -10.54
CA LEU A 130 11.57 -0.77 -10.33
C LEU A 130 11.05 -2.14 -10.79
N ALA A 131 11.95 -3.12 -10.99
CA ALA A 131 11.64 -4.52 -11.29
C ALA A 131 12.22 -5.48 -10.21
N PHE A 132 11.85 -6.78 -10.21
CA PHE A 132 12.17 -7.88 -9.26
C PHE A 132 11.10 -8.13 -8.16
N PHE A 133 11.24 -9.19 -7.34
CA PHE A 133 10.26 -9.54 -6.28
C PHE A 133 10.06 -8.40 -5.30
N VAL A 134 9.01 -7.60 -5.47
CA VAL A 134 8.90 -6.30 -4.79
C VAL A 134 7.58 -6.12 -4.04
N GLU A 135 7.67 -5.70 -2.79
CA GLU A 135 6.57 -5.19 -1.99
C GLU A 135 6.79 -3.72 -1.66
N VAL A 136 5.72 -2.92 -1.61
CA VAL A 136 5.78 -1.53 -1.13
C VAL A 136 5.15 -1.41 0.25
N MET A 137 5.80 -0.67 1.15
CA MET A 137 5.32 -0.42 2.51
C MET A 137 5.58 1.03 2.91
N SER A 138 4.67 1.65 3.64
CA SER A 138 4.92 2.98 4.20
C SER A 138 5.67 2.87 5.52
N SER A 139 6.68 3.73 5.69
CA SER A 139 7.28 3.97 7.01
C SER A 139 6.24 4.44 8.03
N LYS A 140 6.50 4.19 9.32
CA LYS A 140 5.58 4.55 10.41
C LYS A 140 5.33 6.05 10.51
N ASP A 141 6.34 6.87 10.26
CA ASP A 141 6.23 8.33 10.27
C ASP A 141 5.68 8.91 8.94
N LYS A 142 5.31 8.04 7.98
CA LYS A 142 4.78 8.39 6.65
C LYS A 142 5.72 9.27 5.81
N ARG A 143 7.01 9.35 6.15
CA ARG A 143 7.99 10.18 5.41
C ARG A 143 8.61 9.47 4.23
N PHE A 144 8.69 8.14 4.29
CA PHE A 144 9.27 7.31 3.25
C PHE A 144 8.34 6.18 2.86
N LEU A 145 8.39 5.85 1.58
CA LEU A 145 7.94 4.58 1.05
C LEU A 145 9.14 3.64 0.93
N ALA A 146 9.01 2.47 1.53
CA ALA A 146 9.90 1.34 1.40
C ALA A 146 9.54 0.50 0.18
N ILE A 147 10.53 0.17 -0.64
CA ILE A 147 10.42 -0.79 -1.73
C ILE A 147 11.30 -1.99 -1.38
N ASN A 148 10.68 -3.12 -1.04
CA ASN A 148 11.36 -4.31 -0.50
C ASN A 148 11.56 -5.37 -1.57
N CYS A 149 12.82 -5.74 -1.81
CA CYS A 149 13.23 -6.76 -2.75
C CYS A 149 13.78 -8.00 -2.02
N ASN A 150 12.93 -8.83 -1.43
CA ASN A 150 13.37 -9.90 -0.53
C ASN A 150 13.29 -11.31 -1.16
N SER A 151 14.22 -12.16 -0.75
CA SER A 151 14.15 -13.62 -0.90
C SER A 151 14.36 -14.27 0.47
N LYS A 152 14.32 -15.61 0.52
CA LYS A 152 14.61 -16.34 1.78
C LYS A 152 16.05 -16.16 2.29
N SER A 153 16.98 -15.69 1.46
CA SER A 153 18.41 -15.64 1.78
C SER A 153 19.10 -14.32 1.49
N CYS A 154 18.38 -13.34 0.94
CA CYS A 154 18.94 -12.01 0.72
C CYS A 154 17.86 -10.93 0.64
N SER A 155 18.20 -9.76 1.16
CA SER A 155 17.39 -8.55 1.12
C SER A 155 18.04 -7.49 0.24
N GLU A 156 17.19 -6.67 -0.36
CA GLU A 156 17.57 -5.40 -0.97
C GLU A 156 16.38 -4.45 -0.78
N MET A 157 16.63 -3.19 -0.45
CA MET A 157 15.58 -2.24 -0.15
C MET A 157 15.91 -0.88 -0.73
N HIS A 158 14.91 -0.24 -1.32
CA HIS A 158 14.99 1.12 -1.82
C HIS A 158 14.01 2.01 -1.05
N LEU A 159 14.36 3.28 -0.88
CA LEU A 159 13.53 4.27 -0.20
C LEU A 159 13.13 5.38 -1.16
N VAL A 160 11.86 5.77 -1.14
CA VAL A 160 11.35 6.96 -1.82
C VAL A 160 10.91 7.95 -0.75
N GLU A 161 11.46 9.16 -0.75
CA GLU A 161 10.98 10.23 0.14
C GLU A 161 9.64 10.78 -0.39
N CYS A 162 8.60 10.77 0.45
CA CYS A 162 7.25 11.12 0.02
C CYS A 162 7.11 12.57 -0.46
N ARG A 163 7.97 13.49 0.03
CA ARG A 163 7.98 14.90 -0.38
C ARG A 163 8.64 15.13 -1.74
N SER A 164 9.42 14.17 -2.21
CA SER A 164 10.13 14.20 -3.49
C SER A 164 9.86 12.90 -4.24
N SER A 165 8.60 12.50 -4.29
CA SER A 165 8.11 11.19 -4.77
C SER A 165 8.35 10.90 -6.24
N LEU A 166 8.74 11.91 -7.02
CA LEU A 166 9.11 11.78 -8.44
C LEU A 166 10.61 11.57 -8.64
N LEU A 167 11.42 11.66 -7.57
CA LEU A 167 12.84 11.32 -7.65
C LEU A 167 13.00 9.80 -7.66
N PRO A 168 14.07 9.28 -8.31
CA PRO A 168 14.38 7.86 -8.28
C PRO A 168 14.53 7.34 -6.84
N PRO A 169 14.12 6.08 -6.57
CA PRO A 169 14.35 5.45 -5.27
C PRO A 169 15.85 5.39 -4.91
N VAL A 170 16.15 5.56 -3.63
CA VAL A 170 17.51 5.48 -3.09
C VAL A 170 17.75 4.08 -2.54
N LEU A 171 18.76 3.39 -3.08
CA LEU A 171 19.18 2.09 -2.59
C LEU A 171 19.79 2.21 -1.19
N VAL A 172 19.31 1.40 -0.24
CA VAL A 172 19.88 1.36 1.12
C VAL A 172 21.16 0.53 1.16
N GLN A 173 21.07 -0.72 0.69
CA GLN A 173 22.18 -1.67 0.68
C GLN A 173 22.03 -2.62 -0.52
N PRO A 174 23.03 -2.74 -1.41
CA PRO A 174 22.99 -3.67 -2.54
C PRO A 174 22.71 -5.11 -2.11
N ARG A 175 21.95 -5.84 -2.93
CA ARG A 175 21.69 -7.28 -2.70
C ARG A 175 22.99 -8.03 -2.48
N THR A 176 23.13 -8.60 -1.29
CA THR A 176 24.30 -9.38 -0.89
C THR A 176 23.83 -10.77 -0.46
N ALA A 177 24.44 -11.83 -1.00
CA ALA A 177 24.06 -13.20 -0.66
C ALA A 177 24.25 -13.46 0.84
N GLY A 178 23.22 -14.00 1.50
CA GLY A 178 23.23 -14.29 2.94
C GLY A 178 22.92 -13.09 3.83
N LEU A 179 22.82 -11.87 3.29
CA LEU A 179 22.47 -10.68 4.05
C LEU A 179 20.96 -10.47 4.03
N ILE A 180 20.33 -10.62 5.20
CA ILE A 180 18.92 -10.32 5.42
C ILE A 180 18.84 -9.06 6.26
N TYR A 181 18.06 -8.09 5.79
CA TYR A 181 17.82 -6.87 6.52
C TYR A 181 16.44 -6.29 6.22
N HIS A 182 15.94 -5.50 7.17
CA HIS A 182 14.72 -4.72 7.04
C HIS A 182 14.97 -3.33 7.61
N VAL A 183 14.45 -2.31 6.93
CA VAL A 183 14.63 -0.91 7.30
C VAL A 183 13.28 -0.30 7.63
N GLU A 184 13.20 0.34 8.78
CA GLU A 184 12.03 1.09 9.23
C GLU A 184 12.47 2.50 9.60
N ARG A 185 11.55 3.46 9.47
CA ARG A 185 11.77 4.80 10.00
C ARG A 185 10.65 5.16 10.97
N SER A 186 11.05 5.60 12.14
CA SER A 186 10.13 6.09 13.17
C SER A 186 10.73 7.31 13.85
N GLU A 187 9.91 8.35 14.06
CA GLU A 187 10.28 9.54 14.83
C GLU A 187 11.61 10.20 14.43
N GLY A 188 11.90 10.22 13.13
CA GLY A 188 13.12 10.87 12.64
C GLY A 188 14.34 9.94 12.53
N GLN A 189 14.28 8.74 13.12
CA GLN A 189 15.39 7.80 13.19
C GLN A 189 15.18 6.62 12.23
N LEU A 190 16.25 6.18 11.59
CA LEU A 190 16.27 4.95 10.81
C LEU A 190 16.67 3.77 11.71
N TYR A 191 15.94 2.66 11.60
CA TYR A 191 16.23 1.41 12.29
C TYR A 191 16.44 0.31 11.26
N ILE A 192 17.50 -0.46 11.43
CA ILE A 192 17.84 -1.59 10.56
C ILE A 192 17.90 -2.85 11.41
N LEU A 193 16.96 -3.77 11.18
CA LEU A 193 17.05 -5.15 11.69
C LEU A 193 17.85 -5.96 10.67
N THR A 194 18.94 -6.59 11.07
CA THR A 194 19.81 -7.35 10.15
C THR A 194 20.46 -8.56 10.81
N ASN A 195 20.69 -9.62 10.04
CA ASN A 195 21.46 -10.80 10.46
C ASN A 195 22.98 -10.62 10.40
N ALA A 196 23.47 -9.38 10.31
CA ALA A 196 24.89 -9.06 10.30
C ALA A 196 25.53 -9.03 11.70
N GLY A 197 24.83 -9.52 12.74
CA GLY A 197 25.38 -9.65 14.08
C GLY A 197 26.41 -10.77 14.20
N PRO A 198 27.09 -10.86 15.37
CA PRO A 198 27.98 -11.98 15.67
C PRO A 198 27.28 -13.32 15.45
N ALA A 199 27.98 -14.28 14.83
CA ALA A 199 27.43 -15.59 14.48
C ALA A 199 26.16 -15.57 13.59
N HIS A 200 25.96 -14.51 12.80
CA HIS A 200 24.78 -14.30 11.95
C HIS A 200 23.46 -14.14 12.72
N GLU A 201 23.53 -13.77 14.00
CA GLU A 201 22.34 -13.42 14.76
C GLU A 201 21.75 -12.08 14.31
N TYR A 202 20.45 -11.94 14.51
CA TYR A 202 19.75 -10.69 14.23
C TYR A 202 20.08 -9.63 15.27
N GLN A 203 20.40 -8.43 14.80
CA GLN A 203 20.61 -7.24 15.62
C GLN A 203 19.87 -6.05 15.02
N VAL A 204 19.53 -5.08 15.88
CA VAL A 204 19.00 -3.78 15.45
C VAL A 204 20.12 -2.75 15.53
N SER A 205 20.35 -2.02 14.45
CA SER A 205 21.23 -0.85 14.41
C SER A 205 20.45 0.40 13.99
N SER A 206 20.90 1.55 14.47
CA SER A 206 20.37 2.86 14.08
C SER A 206 21.54 3.68 13.53
N PRO A 207 21.77 3.68 12.21
CA PRO A 207 22.83 4.51 11.63
C PRO A 207 22.56 6.00 11.91
N PRO A 208 23.62 6.81 12.01
CA PRO A 208 23.50 8.25 12.19
C PRO A 208 22.79 8.94 11.02
#